data_AF-A0A2E7IMR0-F1
#
_entry.id   AF-A0A2E7IMR0-F1
#
_cell.length_a   1.000
_cell.length_b   1.000
_cell.length_c   1.000
_cell.angle_alpha   90.00
_cell.angle_beta   90.00
_cell.angle_gamma   90.00
#
_symmetry.space_group_name_H-M   'P 1'
#
loop_
_entity.id
_entity.type
_entity.pdbx_description
1 polymer ?
#
loop_
_entity_poly.entity_id
_entity_poly.type
_entity_poly.pdbx_seq_one_letter_code
_entity_poly.pdbx_strand_id
1 'polypeptide(L)'
;MNTHDSLTLADEDAGDSSGFAADTWTLLVVDDEQEVHSVTSLALNGFEYAGRGLDIISAYSAADAKTILKSRSNIAMILLDVVMETDNAGLELVQYIREVLNNRFVRIVLRTGQPGQAPEYSVITGYDINDYKEKTELTRQKLFTCVYTSLSSYRDLVALEKHRQGLLKVISASADLFECKSLNEFTQGVIEQVSALLYLEQDLIVVRASGIALEKSGSGIEVVAATGRYTDLADHGGYSALPPEVCKRINTAMLSVKNVYGSNYFVGVYTTEGSVKHILYVSGEAKISVQDFSLVEIFAKNVALAHEKLLLMMRRQH
;
A
#
# COMPACT_ATOMS: atom_id res chain seq x y z
N MET A 1 0.28 -17.05 60.23
CA MET A 1 1.27 -17.50 59.22
C MET A 1 0.49 -17.97 58.00
N ASN A 2 0.71 -17.31 56.87
CA ASN A 2 0.42 -17.66 55.47
C ASN A 2 0.57 -16.34 54.69
N THR A 3 1.78 -15.79 54.61
CA THR A 3 2.75 -15.91 53.49
C THR A 3 2.17 -15.50 52.14
N HIS A 4 2.57 -14.29 51.75
CA HIS A 4 2.39 -13.63 50.48
C HIS A 4 2.72 -14.54 49.29
N ASP A 5 1.79 -14.64 48.35
CA ASP A 5 2.05 -15.13 47.01
C ASP A 5 2.55 -13.93 46.17
N SER A 6 3.88 -13.80 46.08
CA SER A 6 4.55 -12.75 45.31
C SER A 6 4.62 -13.21 43.86
N LEU A 7 3.76 -12.66 43.01
CA LEU A 7 3.92 -12.77 41.56
C LEU A 7 5.28 -12.18 41.16
N THR A 8 6.22 -13.04 40.82
CA THR A 8 7.51 -12.68 40.24
C THR A 8 7.33 -12.66 38.72
N LEU A 9 7.37 -11.46 38.14
CA LEU A 9 7.47 -11.28 36.69
C LEU A 9 8.87 -11.73 36.28
N ALA A 10 8.95 -12.70 35.37
CA ALA A 10 10.21 -13.15 34.80
C ALA A 10 10.77 -12.04 33.88
N ASP A 11 12.01 -11.66 34.13
CA ASP A 11 12.83 -10.86 33.20
C ASP A 11 13.02 -11.67 31.91
N GLU A 12 12.34 -11.26 30.83
CA GLU A 12 12.65 -11.74 29.48
C GLU A 12 13.71 -10.83 28.85
N ASP A 13 14.92 -11.39 28.82
CA ASP A 13 16.07 -11.11 27.96
C ASP A 13 16.37 -9.66 27.54
N ALA A 14 17.39 -9.14 28.22
CA ALA A 14 18.30 -8.12 27.71
C ALA A 14 19.05 -8.64 26.46
N GLY A 15 18.39 -8.55 25.30
CA GLY A 15 18.98 -8.76 23.98
C GLY A 15 19.53 -7.45 23.40
N ASP A 16 20.85 -7.35 23.38
CA ASP A 16 21.67 -6.54 22.47
C ASP A 16 21.58 -5.00 22.56
N SER A 17 22.33 -4.43 23.50
CA SER A 17 22.70 -3.02 23.54
C SER A 17 23.84 -2.69 22.55
N SER A 18 23.66 -3.02 21.27
CA SER A 18 24.44 -2.39 20.21
C SER A 18 23.94 -0.96 20.07
N GLY A 19 24.80 0.04 20.31
CA GLY A 19 24.41 1.45 20.42
C GLY A 19 23.43 1.91 19.34
N PHE A 20 22.22 2.28 19.76
CA PHE A 20 21.28 3.00 18.92
C PHE A 20 21.90 4.36 18.57
N ALA A 21 22.60 4.44 17.44
CA ALA A 21 22.66 5.70 16.72
C ALA A 21 21.21 6.13 16.55
N ALA A 22 20.82 7.24 17.18
CA ALA A 22 19.46 7.75 17.12
C ALA A 22 19.03 7.77 15.65
N ASP A 23 18.03 6.96 15.29
CA ASP A 23 17.54 6.84 13.93
C ASP A 23 17.09 8.25 13.50
N THR A 24 17.81 8.93 12.61
CA THR A 24 17.52 10.32 12.23
C THR A 24 16.50 10.36 11.11
N TRP A 25 15.72 11.43 10.98
CA TRP A 25 14.90 11.65 9.80
C TRP A 25 15.78 12.17 8.66
N THR A 26 15.82 11.46 7.54
CA THR A 26 16.59 11.92 6.38
C THR A 26 15.80 12.96 5.57
N LEU A 27 16.36 14.17 5.48
CA LEU A 27 15.89 15.29 4.68
C LEU A 27 16.83 15.52 3.51
N LEU A 28 16.34 15.48 2.28
CA LEU A 28 17.11 15.84 1.10
C LEU A 28 16.83 17.30 0.72
N VAL A 29 17.86 18.11 0.56
CA VAL A 29 17.77 19.47 0.01
C VAL A 29 18.34 19.42 -1.41
N VAL A 30 17.55 19.87 -2.38
CA VAL A 30 17.93 19.90 -3.80
C VAL A 30 17.82 21.35 -4.28
N ASP A 31 18.97 21.97 -4.50
CA ASP A 31 19.11 23.39 -4.84
C ASP A 31 20.52 23.57 -5.42
N ASP A 32 20.70 24.32 -6.50
CA ASP A 32 22.02 24.58 -7.08
C ASP A 32 22.80 25.65 -6.30
N GLU A 33 22.12 26.45 -5.47
CA GLU A 33 22.73 27.48 -4.64
C GLU A 33 23.30 26.93 -3.32
N GLN A 34 24.63 26.93 -3.17
CA GLN A 34 25.32 26.42 -1.98
C GLN A 34 24.89 27.11 -0.66
N GLU A 35 24.55 28.39 -0.72
CA GLU A 35 24.10 29.16 0.45
C GLU A 35 22.78 28.61 1.00
N VAL A 36 21.87 28.15 0.14
CA VAL A 36 20.57 27.62 0.55
C VAL A 36 20.72 26.38 1.43
N HIS A 37 21.68 25.51 1.13
CA HIS A 37 21.97 24.32 1.96
C HIS A 37 22.50 24.71 3.34
N SER A 38 23.39 25.69 3.38
CA SER A 38 23.98 26.19 4.63
C SER A 38 22.94 26.88 5.51
N VAL A 39 22.10 27.74 4.92
CA VAL A 39 21.00 28.43 5.61
C VAL A 39 19.94 27.42 6.10
N THR A 40 19.57 26.44 5.28
CA THR A 40 18.61 25.39 5.65
C THR A 40 19.12 24.60 6.86
N SER A 41 20.40 24.19 6.83
CA SER A 41 21.03 23.45 7.93
C SER A 41 21.09 24.28 9.21
N LEU A 42 21.43 25.56 9.12
CA LEU A 42 21.46 26.47 10.27
C LEU A 42 20.06 26.70 10.85
N ALA A 43 19.06 26.90 9.99
CA ALA A 43 17.69 27.13 10.40
C ALA A 43 17.10 25.91 11.14
N LEU A 44 17.46 24.70 10.72
CA LEU A 44 16.99 23.44 11.30
C LEU A 44 17.94 22.89 12.38
N ASN A 45 18.96 23.64 12.80
CA ASN A 45 19.85 23.21 13.88
C ASN A 45 19.04 22.99 15.18
N GLY A 46 19.27 21.83 15.80
CA GLY A 46 18.54 21.37 17.00
C GLY A 46 17.10 20.93 16.72
N PHE A 47 16.70 20.73 15.46
CA PHE A 47 15.39 20.17 15.14
C PHE A 47 15.28 18.75 15.70
N GLU A 48 14.14 18.49 16.36
CA GLU A 48 13.79 17.16 16.84
C GLU A 48 12.30 16.91 16.58
N TYR A 49 11.99 15.72 16.07
CA TYR A 49 10.62 15.25 15.90
C TYR A 49 10.53 13.79 16.30
N ALA A 50 9.58 13.46 17.18
CA ALA A 50 9.35 12.10 17.68
C ALA A 50 10.62 11.44 18.25
N GLY A 51 11.45 12.20 18.99
CA GLY A 51 12.68 11.69 19.60
C GLY A 51 13.86 11.55 18.65
N ARG A 52 13.74 12.03 17.40
CA ARG A 52 14.71 11.85 16.32
C ARG A 52 15.14 13.21 15.74
N GLY A 53 16.45 13.38 15.56
CA GLY A 53 17.03 14.53 14.85
C GLY A 53 16.93 14.42 13.33
N LEU A 54 17.55 15.36 12.60
CA LEU A 54 17.63 15.33 11.13
C LEU A 54 19.01 14.86 10.65
N ASP A 55 19.01 14.06 9.58
CA ASP A 55 20.14 13.84 8.68
C ASP A 55 19.87 14.60 7.38
N ILE A 56 20.55 15.73 7.19
CA ILE A 56 20.35 16.59 6.02
C ILE A 56 21.36 16.21 4.95
N ILE A 57 20.86 15.79 3.79
CA ILE A 57 21.64 15.44 2.61
C ILE A 57 21.45 16.54 1.56
N SER A 58 22.53 16.95 0.91
CA SER A 58 22.50 17.95 -0.15
C SER A 58 22.66 17.31 -1.52
N ALA A 59 21.86 17.77 -2.48
CA ALA A 59 22.05 17.57 -3.91
C ALA A 59 22.09 18.94 -4.59
N TYR A 60 23.05 19.14 -5.49
CA TYR A 60 23.26 20.43 -6.17
C TYR A 60 22.72 20.46 -7.60
N SER A 61 22.10 19.36 -8.02
CA SER A 61 21.57 19.17 -9.36
C SER A 61 20.45 18.12 -9.34
N ALA A 62 19.57 18.15 -10.33
CA ALA A 62 18.57 17.10 -10.52
C ALA A 62 19.23 15.73 -10.75
N ALA A 63 20.41 15.69 -11.39
CA ALA A 63 21.17 14.46 -11.62
C ALA A 63 21.72 13.86 -10.32
N ASP A 64 22.26 14.69 -9.43
CA ASP A 64 22.74 14.26 -8.11
C ASP A 64 21.60 13.74 -7.25
N ALA A 65 20.46 14.45 -7.26
CA ALA A 65 19.27 14.04 -6.53
C ALA A 65 18.78 12.66 -7.01
N LYS A 66 18.70 12.44 -8.33
CA LYS A 66 18.35 11.12 -8.90
C LYS A 66 19.31 10.02 -8.45
N THR A 67 20.61 10.31 -8.37
CA THR A 67 21.62 9.34 -7.92
C THR A 67 21.41 8.98 -6.45
N ILE A 68 21.21 9.98 -5.58
CA ILE A 68 20.95 9.78 -4.16
C ILE A 68 19.66 8.98 -3.94
N LEU A 69 18.56 9.37 -4.60
CA LEU A 69 17.24 8.74 -4.49
C LEU A 69 17.21 7.29 -4.99
N LYS A 70 18.07 6.92 -5.96
CA LYS A 70 18.24 5.52 -6.38
C LYS A 70 18.98 4.69 -5.32
N SER A 71 19.92 5.29 -4.61
CA SER A 71 20.76 4.60 -3.63
C SER A 71 20.13 4.51 -2.23
N ARG A 72 19.16 5.37 -1.91
CA ARG A 72 18.56 5.49 -0.57
C ARG A 72 17.04 5.51 -0.64
N SER A 73 16.40 4.62 0.10
CA SER A 73 14.94 4.54 0.23
C SER A 73 14.41 5.22 1.50
N ASN A 74 15.27 5.60 2.44
CA ASN A 74 14.90 6.15 3.74
C ASN A 74 14.71 7.68 3.78
N ILE A 75 14.68 8.34 2.63
CA ILE A 75 14.46 9.79 2.53
C ILE A 75 12.99 10.07 2.85
N ALA A 76 12.74 10.75 3.96
CA ALA A 76 11.40 11.07 4.44
C ALA A 76 10.81 12.28 3.71
N MET A 77 11.66 13.27 3.42
CA MET A 77 11.26 14.55 2.83
C MET A 77 12.31 15.11 1.89
N ILE A 78 11.86 15.86 0.89
CA ILE A 78 12.69 16.63 -0.05
C ILE A 78 12.24 18.10 -0.03
N LEU A 79 13.19 19.02 0.19
CA LEU A 79 13.05 20.43 -0.14
C LEU A 79 13.68 20.64 -1.51
N LEU A 80 12.89 21.05 -2.50
CA LEU A 80 13.30 21.04 -3.91
C LEU A 80 13.09 22.41 -4.55
N ASP A 81 14.13 22.97 -5.16
CA ASP A 81 13.97 24.12 -6.04
C ASP A 81 13.30 23.72 -7.36
N VAL A 82 12.41 24.58 -7.85
CA VAL A 82 11.74 24.42 -9.14
C VAL A 82 12.70 24.72 -10.29
N VAL A 83 13.45 25.83 -10.17
CA VAL A 83 14.33 26.36 -11.22
C VAL A 83 15.77 26.12 -10.80
N MET A 84 16.48 25.29 -11.54
CA MET A 84 17.91 24.99 -11.31
C MET A 84 18.65 25.06 -12.65
N GLU A 85 19.12 23.92 -13.17
CA GLU A 85 19.82 23.85 -14.45
C GLU A 85 18.92 24.20 -15.64
N THR A 86 17.61 24.00 -15.47
CA THR A 86 16.56 24.45 -16.39
C THR A 86 15.37 24.99 -15.60
N ASP A 87 14.51 25.76 -16.26
CA ASP A 87 13.29 26.36 -15.68
C ASP A 87 12.33 25.35 -15.03
N ASN A 88 12.37 24.08 -15.45
CA ASN A 88 11.46 23.03 -14.98
C ASN A 88 12.19 21.83 -14.36
N ALA A 89 13.49 21.94 -14.07
CA ALA A 89 14.31 20.83 -13.58
C ALA A 89 13.71 20.16 -12.32
N GLY A 90 13.19 20.98 -11.39
CA GLY A 90 12.53 20.48 -10.19
C GLY A 90 11.26 19.70 -10.48
N LEU A 91 10.41 20.19 -11.39
CA LEU A 91 9.16 19.51 -11.76
C LEU A 91 9.43 18.16 -12.45
N GLU A 92 10.41 18.12 -13.35
CA GLU A 92 10.84 16.88 -14.00
C GLU A 92 11.40 15.87 -12.98
N LEU A 93 12.08 16.34 -11.94
CA LEU A 93 12.56 15.49 -10.85
C LEU A 93 11.38 14.92 -10.04
N VAL A 94 10.35 15.71 -9.76
CA VAL A 94 9.13 15.21 -9.09
C VAL A 94 8.48 14.11 -9.92
N GLN A 95 8.30 14.33 -11.22
CA GLN A 95 7.73 13.33 -12.11
C GLN A 95 8.56 12.05 -12.09
N TYR A 96 9.88 12.16 -12.14
CA TYR A 96 10.78 11.01 -12.01
C TYR A 96 10.59 10.25 -10.69
N ILE A 97 10.44 10.94 -9.56
CA ILE A 97 10.21 10.32 -8.24
C ILE A 97 8.87 9.56 -8.21
N ARG A 98 7.80 10.16 -8.73
CA ARG A 98 6.46 9.60 -8.67
C ARG A 98 6.20 8.52 -9.70
N GLU A 99 6.71 8.67 -10.92
CA GLU A 99 6.41 7.76 -12.03
C GLU A 99 7.49 6.69 -12.25
N VAL A 100 8.77 7.04 -12.06
CA VAL A 100 9.88 6.11 -12.33
C VAL A 100 10.30 5.37 -11.08
N LEU A 101 10.51 6.07 -9.96
CA LEU A 101 10.82 5.42 -8.68
C LEU A 101 9.58 4.86 -7.97
N ASN A 102 8.38 5.27 -8.41
CA ASN A 102 7.10 4.95 -7.78
C ASN A 102 7.10 5.22 -6.26
N ASN A 103 7.86 6.24 -5.82
CA ASN A 103 7.95 6.60 -4.41
C ASN A 103 6.89 7.65 -4.11
N ARG A 104 5.70 7.17 -3.74
CA ARG A 104 4.59 8.03 -3.28
C ARG A 104 4.68 8.42 -1.82
N PHE A 105 5.61 7.85 -1.06
CA PHE A 105 5.74 8.08 0.38
C PHE A 105 6.59 9.30 0.71
N VAL A 106 7.67 9.56 -0.02
CA VAL A 106 8.52 10.73 0.24
C VAL A 106 7.73 12.02 0.10
N ARG A 107 7.83 12.91 1.11
CA ARG A 107 7.18 14.21 1.06
C ARG A 107 8.01 15.18 0.22
N ILE A 108 7.40 15.90 -0.71
CA ILE A 108 8.10 16.86 -1.56
C ILE A 108 7.52 18.24 -1.32
N VAL A 109 8.37 19.19 -0.95
CA VAL A 109 8.02 20.61 -0.82
C VAL A 109 8.83 21.39 -1.82
N LEU A 110 8.13 22.03 -2.75
CA LEU A 110 8.74 22.89 -3.75
C LEU A 110 9.05 24.26 -3.16
N ARG A 111 10.20 24.82 -3.54
CA ARG A 111 10.61 26.18 -3.25
C ARG A 111 10.93 26.89 -4.56
N THR A 112 10.62 28.18 -4.68
CA THR A 112 11.12 28.99 -5.81
C THR A 112 11.36 30.43 -5.39
N GLY A 113 12.36 31.08 -5.99
CA GLY A 113 12.59 32.52 -5.86
C GLY A 113 11.78 33.38 -6.84
N GLN A 114 11.18 32.78 -7.88
CA GLN A 114 10.46 33.49 -8.94
C GLN A 114 9.08 32.87 -9.21
N PRO A 115 8.02 33.33 -8.52
CA PRO A 115 6.66 32.92 -8.83
C PRO A 115 6.24 33.52 -10.18
N GLY A 116 6.24 32.72 -11.25
CA GLY A 116 5.89 33.24 -12.58
C GLY A 116 5.52 32.23 -13.66
N GLN A 117 6.01 30.98 -13.58
CA GLN A 117 5.81 30.01 -14.67
C GLN A 117 4.59 29.08 -14.51
N ALA A 118 4.09 28.84 -13.30
CA ALA A 118 2.89 28.04 -13.09
C ALA A 118 2.13 28.46 -11.81
N PRO A 119 0.78 28.53 -11.83
CA PRO A 119 -0.01 28.75 -10.62
C PRO A 119 0.23 27.62 -9.61
N GLU A 120 0.55 27.96 -8.37
CA GLU A 120 0.80 27.03 -7.25
C GLU A 120 -0.19 25.85 -7.21
N TYR A 121 -1.48 26.14 -7.34
CA TYR A 121 -2.55 25.15 -7.34
C TYR A 121 -2.40 24.08 -8.44
N SER A 122 -1.99 24.48 -9.65
CA SER A 122 -1.82 23.57 -10.79
C SER A 122 -0.61 22.65 -10.62
N VAL A 123 0.43 23.14 -9.94
CA VAL A 123 1.63 22.35 -9.65
C VAL A 123 1.34 21.32 -8.55
N ILE A 124 0.62 21.72 -7.50
CA ILE A 124 0.23 20.83 -6.41
C ILE A 124 -0.63 19.66 -6.91
N THR A 125 -1.65 19.97 -7.71
CA THR A 125 -2.58 18.96 -8.23
C THR A 125 -2.01 18.12 -9.38
N GLY A 126 -1.13 18.71 -10.20
CA GLY A 126 -0.56 18.03 -11.38
C GLY A 126 0.62 17.10 -11.09
N TYR A 127 1.38 17.34 -10.02
CA TYR A 127 2.64 16.62 -9.75
C TYR A 127 2.67 15.83 -8.43
N ASP A 128 1.56 15.75 -7.69
CA ASP A 128 1.47 15.01 -6.40
C ASP A 128 2.59 15.42 -5.40
N ILE A 129 2.69 16.73 -5.16
CA ILE A 129 3.58 17.35 -4.17
C ILE A 129 2.80 17.72 -2.90
N ASN A 130 3.52 17.95 -1.80
CA ASN A 130 2.91 18.15 -0.48
C ASN A 130 2.78 19.60 -0.08
N ASP A 131 3.65 20.47 -0.58
CA ASP A 131 3.57 21.91 -0.36
C ASP A 131 4.36 22.67 -1.43
N TYR A 132 4.06 23.95 -1.58
CA TYR A 132 4.76 24.89 -2.44
C TYR A 132 4.99 26.18 -1.65
N LYS A 133 6.20 26.75 -1.73
CA LYS A 133 6.58 27.93 -0.97
C LYS A 133 7.52 28.83 -1.75
N GLU A 134 7.42 30.13 -1.55
CA GLU A 134 8.42 31.08 -2.05
C GLU A 134 9.67 31.07 -1.15
N LYS A 135 10.86 31.08 -1.74
CA LYS A 135 12.16 31.13 -1.03
C LYS A 135 12.21 32.35 -0.08
N THR A 136 11.65 33.49 -0.51
CA THR A 136 11.60 34.77 0.23
C THR A 136 10.69 34.72 1.46
N GLU A 137 9.69 33.84 1.48
CA GLU A 137 8.73 33.76 2.58
C GLU A 137 9.12 32.75 3.67
N LEU A 138 10.19 31.98 3.46
CA LEU A 138 10.57 30.86 4.32
C LEU A 138 11.40 31.31 5.53
N THR A 139 10.74 31.94 6.51
CA THR A 139 11.38 32.21 7.80
C THR A 139 11.78 30.91 8.51
N ARG A 140 12.74 30.97 9.44
CA ARG A 140 13.13 29.80 10.27
C ARG A 140 11.94 29.08 10.89
N GLN A 141 10.98 29.85 11.42
CA GLN A 141 9.77 29.30 12.04
C GLN A 141 8.87 28.59 11.02
N LYS A 142 8.67 29.18 9.84
CA LYS A 142 7.88 28.55 8.76
C LYS A 142 8.55 27.28 8.24
N LEU A 143 9.88 27.29 8.06
CA LEU A 143 10.64 26.11 7.68
C LEU A 143 10.55 25.01 8.74
N PHE A 144 10.69 25.35 10.02
CA PHE A 144 10.51 24.39 11.11
C PHE A 144 9.13 23.73 11.05
N THR A 145 8.05 24.53 10.97
CA THR A 145 6.68 23.99 10.89
C THR A 145 6.50 23.12 9.65
N CYS A 146 7.01 23.53 8.50
CA CYS A 146 6.93 22.78 7.24
C CYS A 146 7.61 21.41 7.34
N VAL A 147 8.82 21.35 7.89
CA VAL A 147 9.54 20.08 8.10
C VAL A 147 8.81 19.22 9.13
N TYR A 148 8.32 19.82 10.23
CA TYR A 148 7.58 19.11 11.26
C TYR A 148 6.31 18.44 10.71
N THR A 149 5.47 19.18 9.99
CA THR A 149 4.21 18.66 9.43
C THR A 149 4.46 17.61 8.36
N SER A 150 5.47 17.81 7.51
CA SER A 150 5.85 16.86 6.47
C SER A 150 6.38 15.55 7.06
N LEU A 151 7.26 15.60 8.06
CA LEU A 151 7.74 14.39 8.73
C LEU A 151 6.62 13.66 9.48
N SER A 152 5.67 14.39 10.08
CA SER A 152 4.49 13.77 10.68
C SER A 152 3.66 13.02 9.63
N SER A 153 3.37 13.66 8.50
CA SER A 153 2.64 13.04 7.39
C SER A 153 3.38 11.80 6.84
N TYR A 154 4.70 11.88 6.66
CA TYR A 154 5.52 10.74 6.24
C TYR A 154 5.41 9.57 7.22
N ARG A 155 5.61 9.83 8.52
CA ARG A 155 5.54 8.82 9.58
C ARG A 155 4.18 8.12 9.56
N ASP A 156 3.11 8.89 9.50
CA ASP A 156 1.74 8.36 9.56
C ASP A 156 1.42 7.50 8.33
N LEU A 157 1.84 7.92 7.13
CA LEU A 157 1.70 7.13 5.90
C LEU A 157 2.49 5.83 5.92
N VAL A 158 3.75 5.87 6.38
CA VAL A 158 4.57 4.66 6.51
C VAL A 158 4.01 3.72 7.57
N ALA A 159 3.50 4.24 8.69
CA ALA A 159 2.84 3.44 9.71
C ALA A 159 1.59 2.75 9.15
N LEU A 160 0.74 3.49 8.42
CA LEU A 160 -0.45 2.93 7.77
C LEU A 160 -0.07 1.81 6.79
N GLU A 161 0.94 2.02 5.95
CA GLU A 161 1.42 0.99 5.02
C GLU A 161 1.97 -0.24 5.76
N LYS A 162 2.73 -0.06 6.85
CA LYS A 162 3.18 -1.17 7.70
C LYS A 162 2.01 -1.92 8.34
N HIS A 163 0.99 -1.22 8.82
CA HIS A 163 -0.23 -1.83 9.35
C HIS A 163 -0.97 -2.64 8.28
N ARG A 164 -1.10 -2.10 7.06
CA ARG A 164 -1.68 -2.78 5.90
C ARG A 164 -0.91 -4.08 5.58
N GLN A 165 0.41 -4.00 5.53
CA GLN A 165 1.27 -5.18 5.32
C GLN A 165 1.20 -6.18 6.48
N GLY A 166 1.11 -5.71 7.72
CA GLY A 166 0.93 -6.56 8.90
C GLY A 166 -0.38 -7.33 8.86
N LEU A 167 -1.48 -6.63 8.55
CA LEU A 167 -2.80 -7.24 8.37
C LEU A 167 -2.78 -8.29 7.25
N LEU A 168 -2.08 -8.03 6.15
CA LEU A 168 -1.89 -9.02 5.10
C LEU A 168 -1.18 -10.29 5.55
N LYS A 169 -0.13 -10.15 6.37
CA LYS A 169 0.57 -11.31 6.94
C LYS A 169 -0.34 -12.10 7.87
N VAL A 170 -1.14 -11.42 8.69
CA VAL A 170 -2.14 -12.08 9.56
C VAL A 170 -3.17 -12.83 8.73
N ILE A 171 -3.75 -12.20 7.70
CA ILE A 171 -4.70 -12.86 6.79
C ILE A 171 -4.05 -14.09 6.13
N SER A 172 -2.80 -13.96 5.66
CA SER A 172 -2.09 -15.06 5.02
C SER A 172 -1.75 -16.20 5.98
N ALA A 173 -1.44 -15.90 7.24
CA ALA A 173 -1.12 -16.91 8.26
C ALA A 173 -2.37 -17.57 8.83
N SER A 174 -3.47 -16.82 8.99
CA SER A 174 -4.74 -17.33 9.50
C SER A 174 -5.41 -18.30 8.54
N ALA A 175 -5.10 -18.26 7.25
CA ALA A 175 -5.57 -19.25 6.27
C ALA A 175 -5.22 -20.70 6.66
N ASP A 176 -4.19 -20.90 7.49
CA ASP A 176 -3.78 -22.21 8.00
C ASP A 176 -4.53 -22.66 9.27
N LEU A 177 -5.15 -21.72 10.01
CA LEU A 177 -5.77 -21.95 11.32
C LEU A 177 -7.28 -22.17 11.26
N PHE A 178 -7.92 -21.93 10.11
CA PHE A 178 -9.35 -22.19 9.94
C PHE A 178 -9.62 -23.70 9.76
N GLU A 179 -9.54 -24.44 10.86
CA GLU A 179 -10.36 -25.63 11.05
C GLU A 179 -11.83 -25.17 11.20
N CYS A 180 -12.57 -25.03 10.10
CA CYS A 180 -13.96 -24.58 10.16
C CYS A 180 -14.98 -25.63 9.69
N LYS A 181 -16.03 -25.74 10.51
CA LYS A 181 -17.16 -26.68 10.44
C LYS A 181 -18.12 -26.46 9.25
N SER A 182 -17.88 -25.49 8.37
CA SER A 182 -18.49 -25.43 7.04
C SER A 182 -17.69 -24.54 6.09
N LEU A 183 -17.63 -24.93 4.82
CA LEU A 183 -16.85 -24.27 3.76
C LEU A 183 -17.32 -22.83 3.46
N ASN A 184 -18.61 -22.57 3.64
CA ASN A 184 -19.24 -21.31 3.27
C ASN A 184 -18.89 -20.19 4.26
N GLU A 185 -18.90 -20.47 5.56
CA GLU A 185 -18.56 -19.47 6.60
C GLU A 185 -17.10 -19.03 6.53
N PHE A 186 -16.19 -19.98 6.25
CA PHE A 186 -14.78 -19.67 6.03
C PHE A 186 -14.58 -18.76 4.82
N THR A 187 -15.14 -19.16 3.68
CA THR A 187 -14.98 -18.42 2.43
C THR A 187 -15.60 -17.02 2.54
N GLN A 188 -16.73 -16.91 3.23
CA GLN A 188 -17.39 -15.63 3.51
C GLN A 188 -16.53 -14.72 4.40
N GLY A 189 -16.04 -15.20 5.55
CA GLY A 189 -15.24 -14.37 6.46
C GLY A 189 -13.93 -13.86 5.83
N VAL A 190 -13.33 -14.68 4.97
CA VAL A 190 -12.12 -14.33 4.21
C VAL A 190 -12.45 -13.25 3.16
N ILE A 191 -13.55 -13.38 2.42
CA ILE A 191 -14.02 -12.37 1.47
C ILE A 191 -14.39 -11.04 2.16
N GLU A 192 -15.02 -11.08 3.34
CA GLU A 192 -15.38 -9.88 4.12
C GLU A 192 -14.13 -9.10 4.57
N GLN A 193 -13.10 -9.80 5.05
CA GLN A 193 -11.85 -9.16 5.48
C GLN A 193 -11.08 -8.52 4.32
N VAL A 194 -11.10 -9.13 3.13
CA VAL A 194 -10.43 -8.53 1.96
C VAL A 194 -11.22 -7.40 1.34
N SER A 195 -12.55 -7.49 1.36
CA SER A 195 -13.37 -6.34 0.99
C SER A 195 -13.00 -5.14 1.88
N ALA A 196 -12.95 -5.32 3.22
CA ALA A 196 -12.52 -4.30 4.18
C ALA A 196 -11.12 -3.70 3.88
N LEU A 197 -10.19 -4.51 3.40
CA LEU A 197 -8.82 -4.09 3.09
C LEU A 197 -8.72 -3.25 1.80
N LEU A 198 -9.56 -3.54 0.81
CA LEU A 198 -9.64 -2.81 -0.46
C LEU A 198 -10.36 -1.44 -0.31
N TYR A 199 -10.93 -1.13 0.85
CA TYR A 199 -11.59 0.16 1.13
C TYR A 199 -10.63 1.31 1.48
N LEU A 200 -9.30 1.12 1.42
CA LEU A 200 -8.34 1.99 2.11
C LEU A 200 -7.58 3.03 1.26
N GLU A 201 -7.97 3.34 0.02
CA GLU A 201 -7.40 4.50 -0.70
C GLU A 201 -8.45 5.60 -0.99
N GLN A 202 -8.06 6.83 -0.65
CA GLN A 202 -8.85 8.05 -0.65
C GLN A 202 -9.22 8.49 -2.09
N ASP A 203 -10.38 9.12 -2.23
CA ASP A 203 -11.06 9.60 -3.46
C ASP A 203 -11.83 8.59 -4.33
N LEU A 204 -12.08 7.38 -3.82
CA LEU A 204 -12.93 6.42 -4.50
C LEU A 204 -14.42 6.57 -4.15
N ILE A 205 -15.21 6.90 -5.19
CA ILE A 205 -16.56 6.38 -5.40
C ILE A 205 -16.67 5.03 -4.69
N VAL A 206 -17.59 4.94 -3.71
CA VAL A 206 -17.99 3.73 -2.98
C VAL A 206 -17.76 2.47 -3.80
N VAL A 207 -16.58 1.84 -3.73
CA VAL A 207 -16.36 0.58 -4.44
C VAL A 207 -16.95 -0.52 -3.56
N ARG A 208 -18.23 -0.82 -3.78
CA ARG A 208 -18.80 -2.11 -3.36
C ARG A 208 -18.11 -3.21 -4.16
N ALA A 209 -16.97 -3.69 -3.68
CA ALA A 209 -16.34 -4.87 -4.24
C ALA A 209 -17.32 -6.05 -4.09
N SER A 210 -17.65 -6.68 -5.21
CA SER A 210 -18.50 -7.87 -5.22
C SER A 210 -17.65 -9.01 -5.77
N GLY A 211 -17.60 -10.11 -5.01
CA GLY A 211 -16.73 -11.25 -5.27
C GLY A 211 -17.51 -12.54 -5.38
N ILE A 212 -17.02 -13.49 -6.19
CA ILE A 212 -17.58 -14.84 -6.33
C ILE A 212 -16.43 -15.84 -6.38
N ALA A 213 -16.49 -16.87 -5.54
CA ALA A 213 -15.63 -18.04 -5.58
C ALA A 213 -16.37 -19.17 -6.31
N LEU A 214 -15.75 -19.77 -7.33
CA LEU A 214 -16.33 -20.87 -8.10
C LEU A 214 -15.41 -22.08 -8.16
N GLU A 215 -16.02 -23.26 -8.20
CA GLU A 215 -15.35 -24.54 -8.42
C GLU A 215 -15.82 -25.17 -9.74
N LYS A 216 -14.88 -25.72 -10.52
CA LYS A 216 -15.22 -26.61 -11.65
C LYS A 216 -14.85 -28.05 -11.33
N SER A 217 -15.87 -28.86 -11.06
CA SER A 217 -15.84 -30.33 -11.08
C SER A 217 -16.51 -30.83 -12.37
N GLY A 218 -16.27 -32.07 -12.79
CA GLY A 218 -16.58 -32.57 -14.14
C GLY A 218 -17.95 -32.23 -14.75
N SER A 219 -19.00 -32.02 -13.95
CA SER A 219 -20.38 -31.74 -14.38
C SER A 219 -20.78 -30.25 -14.51
N GLY A 220 -19.95 -29.28 -14.13
CA GLY A 220 -20.36 -27.86 -14.22
C GLY A 220 -19.45 -26.89 -13.47
N ILE A 221 -19.88 -25.62 -13.40
CA ILE A 221 -19.27 -24.59 -12.55
C ILE A 221 -20.26 -24.30 -11.41
N GLU A 222 -19.79 -24.42 -10.18
CA GLU A 222 -20.58 -24.18 -8.98
C GLU A 222 -20.09 -22.93 -8.26
N VAL A 223 -21.02 -22.16 -7.69
CA VAL A 223 -20.71 -20.99 -6.86
C VAL A 223 -20.55 -21.46 -5.43
N VAL A 224 -19.34 -21.33 -4.88
CA VAL A 224 -19.00 -21.76 -3.52
C VAL A 224 -19.27 -20.67 -2.50
N ALA A 225 -19.05 -19.41 -2.88
CA ALA A 225 -19.34 -18.25 -2.04
C ALA A 225 -19.50 -16.99 -2.87
N ALA A 226 -20.23 -16.01 -2.35
CA ALA A 226 -20.42 -14.72 -2.98
C ALA A 226 -20.57 -13.59 -1.96
N THR A 227 -20.20 -12.37 -2.35
CA THR A 227 -20.37 -11.16 -1.52
C THR A 227 -20.85 -9.96 -2.33
N GLY A 228 -21.29 -8.91 -1.64
CA GLY A 228 -21.72 -7.66 -2.23
C GLY A 228 -22.95 -7.84 -3.10
N ARG A 229 -22.88 -7.43 -4.37
CA ARG A 229 -24.00 -7.56 -5.33
C ARG A 229 -24.31 -9.02 -5.71
N TYR A 230 -23.47 -9.95 -5.29
CA TYR A 230 -23.58 -11.36 -5.65
C TYR A 230 -24.04 -12.27 -4.50
N THR A 231 -24.26 -11.73 -3.29
CA THR A 231 -24.57 -12.52 -2.09
C THR A 231 -25.79 -13.45 -2.30
N ASP A 232 -26.84 -12.96 -2.97
CA ASP A 232 -28.08 -13.73 -3.19
C ASP A 232 -27.92 -14.90 -4.21
N LEU A 233 -26.77 -15.01 -4.89
CA LEU A 233 -26.53 -16.01 -5.93
C LEU A 233 -26.07 -17.37 -5.39
N ALA A 234 -25.45 -17.40 -4.21
CA ALA A 234 -25.01 -18.63 -3.57
C ALA A 234 -26.21 -19.53 -3.20
N ASP A 235 -27.36 -18.92 -2.87
CA ASP A 235 -28.53 -19.63 -2.36
C ASP A 235 -29.62 -19.92 -3.42
N HIS A 236 -29.68 -19.16 -4.54
CA HIS A 236 -30.89 -19.14 -5.41
C HIS A 236 -30.67 -19.27 -6.93
N GLY A 237 -29.45 -19.48 -7.44
CA GLY A 237 -29.29 -19.58 -8.92
C GLY A 237 -27.95 -20.01 -9.50
N GLY A 238 -26.89 -20.16 -8.70
CA GLY A 238 -25.59 -20.69 -9.14
C GLY A 238 -24.96 -19.94 -10.31
N TYR A 239 -24.10 -20.61 -11.10
CA TYR A 239 -23.39 -20.01 -12.22
C TYR A 239 -24.32 -19.45 -13.32
N SER A 240 -25.48 -20.07 -13.53
CA SER A 240 -26.46 -19.65 -14.55
C SER A 240 -27.15 -18.31 -14.24
N ALA A 241 -27.16 -17.89 -12.97
CA ALA A 241 -27.75 -16.63 -12.55
C ALA A 241 -26.76 -15.45 -12.63
N LEU A 242 -25.51 -15.69 -12.99
CA LEU A 242 -24.51 -14.65 -13.16
C LEU A 242 -24.80 -13.79 -14.40
N PRO A 243 -24.49 -12.48 -14.35
CA PRO A 243 -24.57 -11.64 -15.53
C PRO A 243 -23.73 -12.21 -16.69
N PRO A 244 -24.21 -12.17 -17.95
CA PRO A 244 -23.52 -12.78 -19.09
C PRO A 244 -22.07 -12.30 -19.27
N GLU A 245 -21.81 -11.02 -18.97
CA GLU A 245 -20.46 -10.44 -18.99
C GLU A 245 -19.52 -11.07 -17.97
N VAL A 246 -20.02 -11.41 -16.78
CA VAL A 246 -19.24 -12.11 -15.73
C VAL A 246 -18.91 -13.53 -16.19
N CYS A 247 -19.89 -14.26 -16.72
CA CYS A 247 -19.68 -15.60 -17.29
C CYS A 247 -18.63 -15.58 -18.42
N LYS A 248 -18.68 -14.57 -19.30
CA LYS A 248 -17.72 -14.41 -20.39
C LYS A 248 -16.29 -14.18 -19.86
N ARG A 249 -16.13 -13.32 -18.86
CA ARG A 249 -14.83 -13.03 -18.22
C ARG A 249 -14.27 -14.28 -17.53
N ILE A 250 -15.10 -15.00 -16.80
CA ILE A 250 -14.76 -16.28 -16.15
C ILE A 250 -14.32 -17.30 -17.20
N ASN A 251 -15.14 -17.56 -18.22
CA ASN A 251 -14.82 -18.50 -19.29
C ASN A 251 -13.50 -18.15 -20.01
N THR A 252 -13.25 -16.86 -20.24
CA THR A 252 -12.00 -16.38 -20.87
C THR A 252 -10.78 -16.73 -20.02
N ALA A 253 -10.84 -16.46 -18.71
CA ALA A 253 -9.75 -16.77 -17.78
C ALA A 253 -9.53 -18.29 -17.64
N MET A 254 -10.60 -19.08 -17.71
CA MET A 254 -10.52 -20.54 -17.65
C MET A 254 -9.87 -21.16 -18.88
N LEU A 255 -10.16 -20.63 -20.07
CA LEU A 255 -9.57 -21.08 -21.34
C LEU A 255 -8.10 -20.69 -21.44
N SER A 256 -7.74 -19.50 -20.96
CA SER A 256 -6.36 -19.01 -20.98
C SER A 256 -5.48 -19.62 -19.88
N VAL A 257 -6.08 -20.19 -18.83
CA VAL A 257 -5.41 -20.68 -17.60
C VAL A 257 -4.49 -19.61 -17.01
N LYS A 258 -4.91 -18.36 -17.11
CA LYS A 258 -4.18 -17.18 -16.65
C LYS A 258 -5.13 -16.20 -15.98
N ASN A 259 -4.58 -15.45 -15.03
CA ASN A 259 -5.29 -14.35 -14.41
C ASN A 259 -5.65 -13.30 -15.48
N VAL A 260 -6.88 -12.79 -15.43
CA VAL A 260 -7.39 -11.75 -16.32
C VAL A 260 -7.60 -10.48 -15.52
N TYR A 261 -6.99 -9.40 -16.00
CA TYR A 261 -7.04 -8.08 -15.38
C TYR A 261 -7.85 -7.16 -16.28
N GLY A 262 -8.94 -6.61 -15.75
CA GLY A 262 -9.72 -5.55 -16.38
C GLY A 262 -9.43 -4.21 -15.72
N SER A 263 -9.99 -3.13 -16.28
CA SER A 263 -9.91 -1.82 -15.65
C SER A 263 -10.58 -1.78 -14.27
N ASN A 264 -11.67 -2.53 -14.07
CA ASN A 264 -12.46 -2.55 -12.84
C ASN A 264 -12.81 -3.96 -12.34
N TYR A 265 -12.10 -4.99 -12.83
CA TYR A 265 -12.33 -6.37 -12.41
C TYR A 265 -11.06 -7.21 -12.48
N PHE A 266 -11.06 -8.29 -11.72
CA PHE A 266 -10.04 -9.32 -11.70
C PHE A 266 -10.69 -10.70 -11.80
N VAL A 267 -10.08 -11.59 -12.58
CA VAL A 267 -10.42 -13.02 -12.59
C VAL A 267 -9.16 -13.83 -12.36
N GLY A 268 -9.05 -14.46 -11.19
CA GLY A 268 -7.96 -15.37 -10.87
C GLY A 268 -8.37 -16.82 -11.10
N VAL A 269 -7.50 -17.62 -11.73
CA VAL A 269 -7.73 -19.07 -11.92
C VAL A 269 -6.59 -19.85 -11.27
N TYR A 270 -6.93 -20.66 -10.29
CA TYR A 270 -5.97 -21.45 -9.51
C TYR A 270 -6.30 -22.93 -9.69
N THR A 271 -5.30 -23.72 -10.04
CA THR A 271 -5.44 -25.18 -10.15
C THR A 271 -4.73 -25.82 -8.97
N THR A 272 -5.45 -26.66 -8.23
CA THR A 272 -4.92 -27.43 -7.10
C THR A 272 -4.41 -28.80 -7.56
N GLU A 273 -3.67 -29.52 -6.71
CA GLU A 273 -3.05 -30.81 -7.07
C GLU A 273 -4.08 -31.86 -7.52
N GLY A 274 -5.33 -31.74 -7.05
CA GLY A 274 -6.46 -32.58 -7.45
C GLY A 274 -7.07 -32.28 -8.83
N SER A 275 -6.47 -31.40 -9.65
CA SER A 275 -7.02 -30.93 -10.94
C SER A 275 -8.34 -30.14 -10.84
N VAL A 276 -8.73 -29.73 -9.64
CA VAL A 276 -9.87 -28.85 -9.40
C VAL A 276 -9.45 -27.41 -9.72
N LYS A 277 -10.27 -26.71 -10.52
CA LYS A 277 -10.04 -25.30 -10.85
C LYS A 277 -10.88 -24.42 -9.95
N HIS A 278 -10.21 -23.60 -9.15
CA HIS A 278 -10.80 -22.53 -8.35
C HIS A 278 -10.74 -21.23 -9.12
N ILE A 279 -11.85 -20.49 -9.11
CA ILE A 279 -11.97 -19.23 -9.83
C ILE A 279 -12.41 -18.17 -8.83
N LEU A 280 -11.65 -17.09 -8.74
CA LEU A 280 -12.06 -15.90 -8.00
C LEU A 280 -12.37 -14.79 -8.99
N TYR A 281 -13.61 -14.32 -8.97
CA TYR A 281 -14.02 -13.11 -9.68
C TYR A 281 -14.17 -11.97 -8.68
N VAL A 282 -13.51 -10.83 -8.89
CA VAL A 282 -13.66 -9.60 -8.10
C VAL A 282 -13.98 -8.45 -9.04
N SER A 283 -14.97 -7.63 -8.69
CA SER A 283 -15.32 -6.44 -9.49
C SER A 283 -15.71 -5.25 -8.63
N GLY A 284 -15.22 -4.08 -9.02
CA GLY A 284 -15.52 -2.78 -8.41
C GLY A 284 -16.31 -1.85 -9.33
N GLU A 285 -16.83 -0.76 -8.78
CA GLU A 285 -17.47 0.31 -9.53
C GLU A 285 -16.44 1.27 -10.17
N ALA A 286 -15.28 1.41 -9.53
CA ALA A 286 -14.17 2.22 -10.01
C ALA A 286 -13.01 1.37 -10.56
N LYS A 287 -11.99 2.05 -11.10
CA LYS A 287 -10.77 1.41 -11.61
C LYS A 287 -9.97 0.81 -10.46
N ILE A 288 -9.53 -0.44 -10.59
CA ILE A 288 -8.70 -1.13 -9.60
C ILE A 288 -7.23 -0.84 -9.90
N SER A 289 -6.43 -0.45 -8.90
CA SER A 289 -5.02 -0.13 -9.10
C SER A 289 -4.16 -1.39 -9.28
N VAL A 290 -2.94 -1.24 -9.80
CA VAL A 290 -2.00 -2.37 -9.96
C VAL A 290 -1.59 -2.97 -8.62
N GLN A 291 -1.53 -2.15 -7.56
CA GLN A 291 -1.17 -2.61 -6.21
C GLN A 291 -2.31 -3.42 -5.57
N ASP A 292 -3.56 -3.06 -5.85
CA ASP A 292 -4.75 -3.82 -5.44
C ASP A 292 -4.82 -5.19 -6.10
N PHE A 293 -4.31 -5.35 -7.33
CA PHE A 293 -4.29 -6.66 -7.99
C PHE A 293 -3.37 -7.66 -7.30
N SER A 294 -2.19 -7.22 -6.83
CA SER A 294 -1.27 -8.10 -6.08
C SER A 294 -1.88 -8.59 -4.77
N LEU A 295 -2.63 -7.72 -4.10
CA LEU A 295 -3.42 -8.01 -2.89
C LEU A 295 -4.50 -9.07 -3.18
N VAL A 296 -5.31 -8.86 -4.22
CA VAL A 296 -6.38 -9.76 -4.63
C VAL A 296 -5.83 -11.13 -5.08
N GLU A 297 -4.64 -11.16 -5.69
CA GLU A 297 -4.01 -12.41 -6.12
C GLU A 297 -3.50 -13.26 -4.95
N ILE A 298 -2.83 -12.65 -3.96
CA ILE A 298 -2.41 -13.34 -2.73
C ILE A 298 -3.64 -13.91 -2.02
N PHE A 299 -4.71 -13.13 -1.96
CA PHE A 299 -5.97 -13.55 -1.37
C PHE A 299 -6.60 -14.75 -2.07
N ALA A 300 -6.75 -14.67 -3.39
CA ALA A 300 -7.39 -15.72 -4.16
C ALA A 300 -6.64 -17.06 -4.05
N LYS A 301 -5.31 -16.99 -3.95
CA LYS A 301 -4.46 -18.14 -3.66
C LYS A 301 -4.71 -18.70 -2.25
N ASN A 302 -4.85 -17.84 -1.23
CA ASN A 302 -5.13 -18.29 0.14
C ASN A 302 -6.51 -18.94 0.28
N VAL A 303 -7.54 -18.41 -0.39
CA VAL A 303 -8.88 -19.04 -0.45
C VAL A 303 -8.80 -20.43 -1.09
N ALA A 304 -8.11 -20.54 -2.24
CA ALA A 304 -7.95 -21.83 -2.92
C ALA A 304 -7.21 -22.87 -2.06
N LEU A 305 -6.12 -22.47 -1.40
CA LEU A 305 -5.34 -23.36 -0.52
C LEU A 305 -6.13 -23.81 0.71
N ALA A 306 -6.88 -22.92 1.34
CA ALA A 306 -7.69 -23.28 2.50
C ALA A 306 -8.86 -24.19 2.12
N HIS A 307 -9.49 -23.95 0.96
CA HIS A 307 -10.49 -24.85 0.38
C HIS A 307 -9.93 -26.26 0.13
N GLU A 308 -8.71 -26.37 -0.41
CA GLU A 308 -8.02 -27.65 -0.64
C GLU A 308 -7.73 -28.39 0.67
N LYS A 309 -7.21 -27.68 1.68
CA LYS A 309 -6.97 -28.26 3.02
C LYS A 309 -8.26 -28.80 3.64
N LEU A 310 -9.36 -28.07 3.50
CA LEU A 310 -10.65 -28.45 4.05
C LEU A 310 -11.23 -29.70 3.35
N LEU A 311 -11.14 -29.78 2.02
CA LEU A 311 -11.49 -31.00 1.26
C LEU A 311 -10.67 -32.22 1.68
N LEU A 312 -9.36 -32.05 1.91
CA LEU A 312 -8.48 -33.12 2.38
C LEU A 312 -8.83 -33.59 3.80
N MET A 313 -9.21 -32.67 4.68
CA MET A 313 -9.68 -32.99 6.03
C MET A 313 -11.01 -33.77 6.00
N MET A 314 -11.95 -33.37 5.16
CA MET A 314 -13.24 -34.07 5.00
C MET A 314 -13.06 -35.48 4.43
N ARG A 315 -12.15 -35.68 3.48
CA ARG A 315 -11.81 -37.02 2.94
C ARG A 315 -11.13 -37.95 3.94
N ARG A 316 -10.53 -37.42 5.02
CA ARG A 316 -9.90 -38.22 6.09
C ARG A 316 -10.88 -38.65 7.19
N GLN A 317 -12.09 -38.08 7.23
CA GLN A 317 -13.14 -38.46 8.19
C GLN A 317 -14.12 -39.53 7.65
N HIS A 318 -13.89 -40.03 6.44
CA HIS A 318 -14.55 -41.19 5.83
C HIS A 318 -13.51 -42.22 5.41
#